data_AF-A0A8T5GF27-F1
#
_entry.id   AF-A0A8T5GF27-F1
#
_cell.length_a   1.000
_cell.length_b   1.000
_cell.length_c   1.000
_cell.angle_alpha   90.00
_cell.angle_beta   90.00
_cell.angle_gamma   90.00
#
_symmetry.space_group_name_H-M   'P 1'
#
loop_
_entity.id
_entity.type
_entity.pdbx_description
1 polymer ?
#
loop_
_entity_poly.entity_id
_entity_poly.type
_entity_poly.pdbx_seq_one_letter_code
_entity_poly.pdbx_strand_id
1 'polypeptide(L)'
;MIKLTKREESDICLSCGECCKRYYITLLKSEIGPIAKELAISQKKFLADYCELHVKLFPKSTKGILTFPTIFFPKRIGDLIKKNIKYSPEGFFVLPQIVLKRKEGICPFLPENLACEIYKSRPEPCKLFPFIAVPGYRENYPFCPLFRKTWKEYSKKSRAYFKKV
;
A
#
# COMPACT_ATOMS: atom_id res chain seq x y z
N MET A 1 -21.54 6.46 -19.75
CA MET A 1 -20.42 6.04 -18.87
C MET A 1 -19.76 4.83 -19.49
N ILE A 2 -18.44 4.85 -19.69
CA ILE A 2 -17.73 3.84 -20.47
C ILE A 2 -17.15 2.79 -19.52
N LYS A 3 -17.43 1.51 -19.80
CA LYS A 3 -16.77 0.37 -19.16
C LYS A 3 -15.43 0.19 -19.85
N LEU A 4 -14.32 0.29 -19.12
CA LEU A 4 -13.00 0.05 -19.71
C LEU A 4 -12.75 -1.45 -19.84
N THR A 5 -12.12 -1.83 -20.93
CA THR A 5 -11.50 -3.15 -21.08
C THR A 5 -10.28 -3.25 -20.16
N LYS A 6 -9.90 -4.48 -19.79
CA LYS A 6 -8.66 -4.71 -19.01
C LYS A 6 -7.41 -4.14 -19.71
N ARG A 7 -7.42 -4.10 -21.05
CA ARG A 7 -6.33 -3.53 -21.85
C ARG A 7 -6.25 -2.02 -21.65
N GLU A 8 -7.37 -1.32 -21.79
CA GLU A 8 -7.39 0.14 -21.58
C GLU A 8 -7.06 0.53 -20.13
N GLU A 9 -7.53 -0.23 -19.14
CA GLU A 9 -7.11 -0.04 -17.73
C GLU A 9 -5.57 -0.17 -17.59
N SER A 10 -4.98 -1.13 -18.30
CA SER A 10 -3.54 -1.38 -18.27
C SER A 10 -2.75 -0.28 -18.96
N ASP A 11 -3.20 0.13 -20.15
CA ASP A 11 -2.57 1.18 -20.94
C ASP A 11 -2.52 2.49 -20.14
N ILE A 12 -3.61 2.87 -19.47
CA ILE A 12 -3.66 4.05 -18.62
C ILE A 12 -2.67 3.97 -17.46
N CYS A 13 -2.54 2.79 -16.83
CA CYS A 13 -1.63 2.63 -15.70
C CYS A 13 -0.16 2.70 -16.14
N LEU A 14 0.17 1.98 -17.22
CA LEU A 14 1.51 1.89 -17.81
C LEU A 14 1.99 3.20 -18.44
N SER A 15 1.07 4.12 -18.76
CA SER A 15 1.43 5.44 -19.29
C SER A 15 1.43 6.56 -18.23
N CYS A 16 1.07 6.27 -16.97
CA CYS A 16 0.82 7.31 -15.96
C CYS A 16 1.82 7.28 -14.80
N GLY A 17 1.94 6.15 -14.09
CA GLY A 17 2.89 6.00 -12.98
C GLY A 17 2.67 6.88 -11.73
N GLU A 18 1.67 7.77 -11.68
CA GLU A 18 1.53 8.74 -10.59
C GLU A 18 1.35 8.11 -9.20
N CYS A 19 0.64 6.99 -9.08
CA CYS A 19 0.51 6.28 -7.80
C CYS A 19 1.86 5.70 -7.33
N CYS A 20 2.68 5.22 -8.26
CA CYS A 20 4.01 4.68 -7.99
C CYS A 20 4.97 5.77 -7.47
N LYS A 21 4.78 7.02 -7.89
CA LYS A 21 5.52 8.18 -7.40
C LYS A 21 5.08 8.67 -6.01
N ARG A 22 3.89 8.29 -5.53
CA ARG A 22 3.29 8.85 -4.31
C ARG A 22 3.25 7.89 -3.12
N TYR A 23 3.01 6.60 -3.35
CA TYR A 23 2.63 5.69 -2.27
C TYR A 23 3.61 4.56 -2.06
N TYR A 24 3.92 4.28 -0.79
CA TYR A 24 4.48 3.02 -0.36
C TYR A 24 3.53 1.88 -0.68
N ILE A 25 4.06 0.82 -1.28
CA ILE A 25 3.28 -0.35 -1.71
C ILE A 25 3.56 -1.47 -0.71
N THR A 26 2.54 -1.84 0.06
CA THR A 26 2.60 -3.01 0.95
C THR A 26 2.48 -4.29 0.14
N LEU A 27 3.19 -5.33 0.57
CA LEU A 27 3.16 -6.67 0.00
C LEU A 27 2.53 -7.67 0.96
N LEU A 28 1.75 -8.60 0.41
CA LEU A 28 1.38 -9.85 1.07
C LEU A 28 2.49 -10.87 0.90
N LYS A 29 2.63 -11.79 1.86
CA LYS A 29 3.63 -12.87 1.79
C LYS A 29 3.47 -13.72 0.51
N SER A 30 2.22 -13.95 0.08
CA SER A 30 1.89 -14.71 -1.13
C SER A 30 2.33 -14.04 -2.44
N GLU A 31 2.64 -12.74 -2.42
CA GLU A 31 3.01 -11.96 -3.62
C GLU A 31 4.52 -11.97 -3.89
N ILE A 32 5.34 -12.25 -2.87
CA ILE A 32 6.80 -12.27 -2.98
C ILE A 32 7.28 -13.27 -4.04
N GLY A 33 6.71 -14.49 -4.04
CA GLY A 33 7.07 -15.55 -4.98
C GLY A 33 6.82 -15.17 -6.45
N PRO A 34 5.58 -14.79 -6.82
CA PRO A 34 5.26 -14.33 -8.17
C PRO A 34 6.14 -13.18 -8.67
N ILE A 35 6.41 -12.17 -7.83
CA ILE A 35 7.21 -11.00 -8.23
C ILE A 35 8.69 -11.41 -8.43
N ALA A 36 9.26 -12.15 -7.48
CA ALA A 36 10.63 -12.65 -7.59
C ALA A 36 10.82 -13.52 -8.85
N LYS A 37 9.81 -14.34 -9.18
CA LYS A 37 9.80 -15.16 -10.41
C LYS A 37 9.78 -14.31 -11.68
N GLU A 38 8.97 -13.25 -11.75
CA GLU A 38 8.95 -12.34 -12.90
C GLU A 38 10.31 -11.63 -13.10
N LEU A 39 11.00 -11.30 -12.00
CA LEU A 39 12.32 -10.69 -12.01
C LEU A 39 13.48 -11.70 -12.21
N ALA A 40 13.19 -13.00 -12.33
CA ALA A 40 14.18 -14.07 -12.41
C ALA A 40 15.21 -14.07 -11.25
N ILE A 41 14.78 -13.72 -10.03
CA ILE A 41 15.60 -13.75 -8.81
C ILE A 41 14.98 -14.62 -7.72
N SER A 42 15.77 -14.97 -6.70
CA SER A 42 15.25 -15.70 -5.54
C SER A 42 14.38 -14.80 -4.66
N GLN A 43 13.41 -15.38 -3.93
CA GLN A 43 12.60 -14.64 -2.95
C GLN A 43 13.45 -13.94 -1.89
N LYS A 44 14.53 -14.59 -1.45
CA LYS A 44 15.48 -14.02 -0.47
C LYS A 44 16.16 -12.77 -1.03
N LYS A 45 16.62 -12.82 -2.29
CA LYS A 45 17.23 -11.67 -2.96
C LYS A 45 16.22 -10.54 -3.16
N PHE A 46 15.00 -10.87 -3.59
CA PHE A 46 13.92 -9.89 -3.72
C PHE A 46 13.61 -9.16 -2.41
N LEU A 47 13.49 -9.91 -1.31
CA LEU A 47 13.25 -9.33 0.02
C LEU A 47 14.41 -8.42 0.46
N ALA A 48 15.65 -8.80 0.21
CA ALA A 48 16.83 -8.02 0.59
C ALA A 48 16.98 -6.74 -0.24
N ASP A 49 16.77 -6.82 -1.55
CA ASP A 49 17.09 -5.72 -2.48
C ASP A 49 15.91 -4.74 -2.67
N TYR A 50 14.67 -5.24 -2.61
CA TYR A 50 13.47 -4.48 -3.00
C TYR A 50 12.47 -4.24 -1.87
N CYS A 51 12.65 -4.85 -0.70
CA CYS A 51 11.70 -4.72 0.40
C CYS A 51 12.32 -4.10 1.65
N GLU A 52 11.46 -3.50 2.47
CA GLU A 52 11.77 -3.03 3.80
C GLU A 52 10.61 -3.32 4.76
N LEU A 53 10.90 -3.40 6.05
CA LEU A 53 9.91 -3.64 7.09
C LEU A 53 9.41 -2.29 7.62
N HIS A 54 8.14 -1.99 7.39
CA HIS A 54 7.45 -0.88 8.02
C HIS A 54 6.70 -1.36 9.24
N VAL A 55 6.70 -0.55 10.30
CA VAL A 55 5.95 -0.84 11.53
C VAL A 55 4.93 0.25 11.74
N LYS A 56 3.65 -0.12 11.71
CA LYS A 56 2.55 0.81 12.04
C LYS A 56 2.11 0.60 13.47
N LEU A 57 1.98 1.70 14.21
CA LEU A 57 1.57 1.73 15.60
C LEU A 57 0.16 2.32 15.69
N PHE A 58 -0.75 1.58 16.32
CA PHE A 58 -2.12 2.02 16.55
C PHE A 58 -2.40 2.01 18.05
N PRO A 59 -3.07 3.04 18.61
CA PRO A 59 -3.39 3.03 20.02
C PRO A 59 -4.28 1.81 20.34
N LYS A 60 -3.91 1.07 21.39
CA LYS A 60 -4.62 -0.14 21.80
C LYS A 60 -5.89 0.25 22.57
N SER A 61 -7.02 -0.39 22.26
CA SER A 61 -8.25 -0.33 23.09
C SER A 61 -8.66 -1.67 23.72
N THR A 62 -8.02 -2.80 23.36
CA THR A 62 -8.38 -4.15 23.84
C THR A 62 -7.17 -5.08 24.06
N LYS A 63 -7.27 -6.08 24.95
CA LYS A 63 -6.20 -7.07 25.27
C LYS A 63 -6.13 -8.18 24.20
N GLY A 64 -4.92 -8.65 23.83
CA GLY A 64 -4.75 -9.95 23.16
C GLY A 64 -3.82 -10.11 21.95
N ILE A 65 -3.07 -9.09 21.47
CA ILE A 65 -2.17 -9.23 20.29
C ILE A 65 -0.84 -8.50 20.51
N LEU A 66 0.16 -8.70 19.63
CA LEU A 66 1.45 -8.01 19.51
C LEU A 66 1.33 -6.52 19.85
N THR A 67 1.59 -6.20 21.11
CA THR A 67 1.48 -4.85 21.65
C THR A 67 2.82 -4.38 22.17
N PHE A 68 3.15 -3.14 21.88
CA PHE A 68 4.34 -2.48 22.38
C PHE A 68 3.94 -1.58 23.56
N PRO A 69 4.34 -1.92 24.79
CA PRO A 69 4.12 -1.08 25.97
C PRO A 69 4.72 0.31 25.79
N THR A 70 3.99 1.35 26.19
CA THR A 70 4.49 2.74 26.10
C THR A 70 5.64 3.01 27.06
N ILE A 71 5.79 2.20 28.11
CA ILE A 71 6.96 2.24 29.01
C ILE A 71 8.29 1.97 28.29
N PHE A 72 8.27 1.28 27.14
CA PHE A 72 9.47 1.03 26.34
C PHE A 72 9.80 2.19 25.38
N PHE A 73 8.95 3.21 25.26
CA PHE A 73 9.28 4.38 24.48
C PHE A 73 10.19 5.33 25.25
N PRO A 74 11.22 5.90 24.60
CA PRO A 74 11.97 7.02 25.16
C PRO A 74 11.02 8.14 25.61
N LYS A 75 11.33 8.79 26.74
CA LYS A 75 10.49 9.85 27.33
C LYS A 75 10.04 10.91 26.32
N ARG A 76 10.95 11.32 25.42
CA ARG A 76 10.66 12.27 24.32
C ARG A 76 9.52 11.82 23.40
N ILE A 77 9.46 10.53 23.06
CA ILE A 77 8.39 9.96 22.23
C ILE A 77 7.08 9.93 23.03
N GLY A 78 7.14 9.55 24.30
CA GLY A 78 5.98 9.58 25.20
C GLY A 78 5.37 10.99 25.33
N ASP A 79 6.20 12.01 25.45
CA ASP A 79 5.76 13.41 25.56
C ASP A 79 5.13 13.92 24.25
N LEU A 80 5.70 13.54 23.10
CA LEU A 80 5.13 13.85 21.78
C LEU A 80 3.75 13.21 21.60
N ILE A 81 3.57 11.96 22.01
CA ILE A 81 2.28 11.25 21.95
C ILE A 81 1.24 11.97 22.80
N LYS A 82 1.58 12.30 24.06
CA LYS A 82 0.70 13.02 24.98
C LYS A 82 0.24 14.37 24.41
N LYS A 83 1.16 15.11 23.77
CA LYS A 83 0.86 16.41 23.16
C LYS A 83 -0.15 16.33 22.01
N ASN A 84 -0.10 15.26 21.21
CA ASN A 84 -0.91 15.18 19.98
C ASN A 84 -2.22 14.39 20.15
N ILE A 85 -2.27 13.39 21.04
CA ILE A 85 -3.37 12.42 21.11
C ILE A 85 -4.30 12.68 22.31
N LYS A 86 -4.01 13.68 23.17
CA LYS A 86 -4.74 14.03 24.42
C LYS A 86 -4.78 12.93 25.50
N TYR A 87 -4.50 11.68 25.15
CA TYR A 87 -4.30 10.57 26.07
C TYR A 87 -3.04 9.79 25.70
N SER A 88 -2.45 9.11 26.69
CA SER A 88 -1.33 8.19 26.49
C SER A 88 -1.84 6.77 26.61
N PRO A 89 -1.92 5.98 25.52
CA PRO A 89 -2.34 4.59 25.63
C PRO A 89 -1.35 3.78 26.49
N GLU A 90 -1.82 2.74 27.15
CA GLU A 90 -0.97 1.80 27.90
C GLU A 90 -0.02 1.01 26.97
N GLY A 91 -0.42 0.87 25.70
CA GLY A 91 0.40 0.26 24.66
C GLY A 91 -0.16 0.51 23.27
N PHE A 92 0.63 0.18 22.26
CA PHE A 92 0.24 0.26 20.86
C PHE A 92 0.12 -1.13 20.25
N PHE A 93 -0.93 -1.36 19.46
CA PHE A 93 -0.97 -2.47 18.52
C PHE A 93 0.06 -2.22 17.41
N VAL A 94 0.93 -3.20 17.20
CA VAL A 94 2.01 -3.14 16.23
C VAL A 94 1.63 -3.97 15.01
N LEU A 95 1.57 -3.34 13.84
CA LEU A 95 1.35 -4.02 12.58
C LEU A 95 2.62 -3.97 11.72
N PRO A 96 3.42 -5.05 11.69
CA PRO A 96 4.53 -5.17 10.77
C PRO A 96 4.01 -5.35 9.33
N GLN A 97 4.59 -4.62 8.38
CA GLN A 97 4.23 -4.65 6.97
C GLN A 97 5.49 -4.76 6.12
N ILE A 98 5.51 -5.72 5.19
CA ILE A 98 6.54 -5.76 4.14
C ILE A 98 6.14 -4.72 3.09
N VAL A 99 7.05 -3.81 2.77
CA VAL A 99 6.80 -2.70 1.86
C VAL A 99 7.88 -2.65 0.80
N LEU A 100 7.51 -2.30 -0.44
CA LEU A 100 8.49 -2.02 -1.49
C LEU A 100 9.35 -0.81 -1.11
N LYS A 101 10.66 -1.04 -1.03
CA LYS A 101 11.67 -0.02 -0.77
C LYS A 101 11.67 1.00 -1.89
N ARG A 102 11.47 2.27 -1.56
CA ARG A 102 11.46 3.36 -2.55
C ARG A 102 12.89 3.75 -2.92
N LYS A 103 13.17 3.96 -4.21
CA LYS A 103 14.40 4.57 -4.71
C LYS A 103 14.10 6.01 -5.05
N GLU A 104 14.84 6.98 -4.48
CA GLU A 104 14.61 8.42 -4.72
C GLU A 104 13.15 8.87 -4.49
N GLY A 105 12.49 8.25 -3.52
CA GLY A 105 11.09 8.57 -3.22
C GLY A 105 10.09 8.07 -4.25
N ILE A 106 10.46 7.18 -5.19
CA ILE A 106 9.57 6.52 -6.16
C ILE A 106 9.57 4.98 -6.01
N CYS A 107 8.56 4.32 -6.57
CA CYS A 107 8.49 2.85 -6.66
C CYS A 107 9.72 2.30 -7.39
N PRO A 108 10.36 1.22 -6.90
CA PRO A 108 11.57 0.68 -7.52
C PRO A 108 11.32 0.04 -8.89
N PHE A 109 10.07 -0.25 -9.24
CA PHE A 109 9.66 -0.84 -10.53
C PHE A 109 9.02 0.17 -11.47
N LEU A 110 9.16 1.48 -11.21
CA LEU A 110 8.72 2.53 -12.11
C LEU A 110 9.94 3.09 -12.87
N PRO A 111 10.24 2.58 -14.07
CA PRO A 111 11.29 3.13 -14.93
C PRO A 111 10.89 4.48 -15.53
N GLU A 112 11.83 5.12 -16.23
CA GLU A 112 11.64 6.45 -16.85
C GLU A 112 10.49 6.48 -17.86
N ASN A 113 10.27 5.39 -18.60
CA ASN A 113 9.17 5.27 -19.57
C ASN A 113 7.79 5.04 -18.90
N LEU A 114 7.73 5.05 -17.56
CA LEU A 114 6.53 4.87 -16.72
C LEU A 114 5.89 3.47 -16.76
N ALA A 115 6.38 2.57 -17.61
CA ALA A 115 5.84 1.23 -17.74
C ALA A 115 6.34 0.32 -16.62
N CYS A 116 5.47 0.00 -15.67
CA CYS A 116 5.80 -0.83 -14.51
C CYS A 116 6.41 -2.18 -14.92
N GLU A 117 7.62 -2.47 -14.43
CA GLU A 117 8.38 -3.67 -14.81
C GLU A 117 7.75 -4.97 -14.31
N ILE A 118 7.00 -4.91 -13.21
CA ILE A 118 6.32 -6.06 -12.60
C ILE A 118 4.80 -6.02 -12.83
N TYR A 119 4.34 -5.38 -13.91
CA TYR A 119 2.91 -5.12 -14.08
C TYR A 119 2.05 -6.38 -14.02
N LYS A 120 2.56 -7.53 -14.50
CA LYS A 120 1.82 -8.81 -14.50
C LYS A 120 1.68 -9.39 -13.10
N SER A 121 2.74 -9.35 -12.30
CA SER A 121 2.75 -9.81 -10.91
C SER A 121 2.47 -8.73 -9.86
N ARG A 122 2.03 -7.53 -10.28
CA ARG A 122 1.87 -6.37 -9.40
C ARG A 122 1.05 -6.70 -8.12
N PRO A 123 1.41 -6.10 -6.98
CA PRO A 123 0.74 -6.36 -5.70
C PRO A 123 -0.76 -6.03 -5.73
N GLU A 124 -1.54 -6.68 -4.88
CA GLU A 124 -2.99 -6.52 -4.73
C GLU A 124 -3.36 -5.05 -4.44
N PRO A 125 -2.63 -4.30 -3.60
CA PRO A 125 -2.87 -2.85 -3.47
C PRO A 125 -2.79 -2.10 -4.80
N CYS A 126 -1.87 -2.47 -5.70
CA CYS A 126 -1.76 -1.87 -7.03
C CYS A 126 -2.88 -2.31 -7.98
N LYS A 127 -3.35 -3.56 -7.88
CA LYS A 127 -4.49 -4.06 -8.68
C LYS A 127 -5.81 -3.41 -8.30
N LEU A 128 -5.99 -3.17 -7.00
CA LEU A 128 -7.21 -2.60 -6.43
C LEU A 128 -7.22 -1.07 -6.47
N PHE A 129 -6.09 -0.42 -6.73
CA PHE A 129 -6.02 1.03 -6.83
C PHE A 129 -6.87 1.54 -8.01
N PRO A 130 -7.68 2.60 -7.83
CA PRO A 130 -7.85 3.42 -6.61
C PRO A 130 -8.85 2.81 -5.60
N PHE A 131 -8.60 2.98 -4.28
CA PHE A 131 -9.38 2.38 -3.17
C PHE A 131 -10.74 3.06 -2.88
N ILE A 132 -11.50 3.37 -3.92
CA ILE A 132 -12.71 4.20 -3.86
C ILE A 132 -13.97 3.51 -3.32
N ALA A 133 -13.88 2.25 -2.90
CA ALA A 133 -14.97 1.64 -2.14
C ALA A 133 -15.06 2.17 -0.71
N VAL A 134 -13.98 2.75 -0.19
CA VAL A 134 -13.93 3.32 1.15
C VAL A 134 -14.53 4.74 1.10
N PRO A 135 -15.60 5.05 1.88
CA PRO A 135 -16.15 6.40 1.96
C PRO A 135 -15.08 7.43 2.36
N GLY A 136 -15.11 8.63 1.75
CA GLY A 136 -14.16 9.72 2.03
C GLY A 136 -12.74 9.54 1.46
N TYR A 137 -12.47 8.44 0.77
CA TYR A 137 -11.19 8.25 0.06
C TYR A 137 -11.21 8.77 -1.37
N ARG A 138 -12.39 9.15 -1.88
CA ARG A 138 -12.59 9.60 -3.25
C ARG A 138 -11.77 10.86 -3.54
N GLU A 139 -11.77 11.77 -2.59
CA GLU A 139 -11.13 13.08 -2.61
C GLU A 139 -9.60 12.96 -2.61
N ASN A 140 -9.06 11.80 -2.26
CA ASN A 140 -7.62 11.56 -2.18
C ASN A 140 -6.97 11.17 -3.53
N TYR A 141 -7.76 10.92 -4.58
CA TYR A 141 -7.26 10.43 -5.88
C TYR A 141 -7.55 11.34 -7.10
N PRO A 142 -7.55 12.69 -7.00
CA PRO A 142 -7.87 13.56 -8.13
C PRO A 142 -6.85 13.46 -9.27
N PHE A 143 -5.65 12.97 -8.95
CA PHE A 143 -4.55 12.77 -9.90
C PHE A 143 -4.73 11.52 -10.79
N CYS A 144 -5.56 10.55 -10.38
CA CYS A 144 -5.63 9.25 -11.05
C CYS A 144 -6.54 9.29 -12.31
N PRO A 145 -6.02 9.01 -13.52
CA PRO A 145 -6.86 9.03 -14.72
C PRO A 145 -7.91 7.90 -14.73
N LEU A 146 -7.58 6.72 -14.17
CA LEU A 146 -8.53 5.61 -14.02
C LEU A 146 -9.75 6.03 -13.20
N PHE A 147 -9.50 6.78 -12.13
CA PHE A 147 -10.54 7.31 -11.27
C PHE A 147 -11.50 8.22 -12.05
N ARG A 148 -10.98 9.18 -12.82
CA ARG A 148 -11.80 10.11 -13.63
C ARG A 148 -12.69 9.37 -14.63
N LYS A 149 -12.23 8.24 -15.18
CA LYS A 149 -12.95 7.49 -16.23
C LYS A 149 -13.93 6.43 -15.70
N THR A 150 -13.61 5.71 -14.61
CA THR A 150 -14.28 4.43 -14.28
C THR A 150 -14.64 4.19 -12.80
N TRP A 151 -14.75 5.25 -11.99
CA TRP A 151 -14.91 5.09 -10.54
C TRP A 151 -16.08 4.17 -10.09
N LYS A 152 -17.23 4.14 -10.78
CA LYS A 152 -18.34 3.25 -10.35
C LYS A 152 -17.98 1.76 -10.44
N GLU A 153 -17.21 1.36 -11.45
CA GLU A 153 -16.81 -0.04 -11.66
C GLU A 153 -15.76 -0.48 -10.64
N TYR A 154 -14.75 0.36 -10.40
CA TYR A 154 -13.76 0.13 -9.35
C TYR A 154 -14.39 0.07 -7.95
N SER A 155 -15.36 0.93 -7.66
CA SER A 155 -16.10 0.88 -6.38
C SER A 155 -16.81 -0.48 -6.21
N LYS A 156 -17.41 -1.03 -7.28
CA LYS A 156 -18.02 -2.37 -7.24
C LYS A 156 -16.99 -3.48 -7.02
N LYS A 157 -15.89 -3.49 -7.79
CA LYS A 157 -14.80 -4.49 -7.65
C LYS A 157 -14.21 -4.46 -6.23
N SER A 158 -13.89 -3.27 -5.74
CA SER A 158 -13.30 -3.10 -4.41
C SER A 158 -14.29 -3.46 -3.29
N ARG A 159 -15.58 -3.11 -3.38
CA ARG A 159 -16.60 -3.61 -2.45
C ARG A 159 -16.71 -5.14 -2.44
N ALA A 160 -16.67 -5.77 -3.61
CA ALA A 160 -16.72 -7.23 -3.70
C ALA A 160 -15.50 -7.90 -3.08
N TYR A 161 -14.33 -7.28 -3.19
CA TYR A 161 -13.12 -7.72 -2.50
C TYR A 161 -13.26 -7.59 -0.98
N PHE A 162 -13.66 -6.41 -0.48
CA PHE A 162 -13.83 -6.16 0.96
C PHE A 162 -14.92 -7.00 1.62
N LYS A 163 -15.89 -7.54 0.88
CA LYS A 163 -16.87 -8.50 1.43
C LYS A 163 -16.31 -9.90 1.69
N LYS A 164 -15.16 -10.22 1.10
CA LYS A 164 -14.53 -11.55 1.22
C LYS A 164 -13.44 -11.61 2.30
N VAL A 165 -12.99 -10.45 2.75
CA VAL A 165 -11.99 -10.26 3.81
C VAL A 165 -12.74 -9.97 5.10
#